data_AF-A0A847S7C8-F1
#
_entry.id   AF-A0A847S7C8-F1
#
_cell.length_a   1.000
_cell.length_b   1.000
_cell.length_c   1.000
_cell.angle_alpha   90.00
_cell.angle_beta   90.00
_cell.angle_gamma   90.00
#
_symmetry.space_group_name_H-M   'P 1'
#
loop_
_entity.id
_entity.type
_entity.pdbx_description
1 polymer ?
#
loop_
_entity_poly.entity_id
_entity_poly.type
_entity_poly.pdbx_seq_one_letter_code
_entity_poly.pdbx_strand_id
1 'polypeptide(L)' 'MYQSEFTDFINRYLEQNPQVAAERLERRAVWWDKPVDATFEQGATEAKVKQNGYYYQGYVYSGAPKKKVDL' A
#
# COMPACT_ATOMS: atom_id res chain seq x y z
N MET A 1 -1.43 12.53 33.40
CA MET A 1 -0.93 12.40 32.01
C MET A 1 -1.85 13.22 31.13
N TYR A 2 -1.32 14.08 30.27
CA TYR A 2 -2.15 14.92 29.38
C TYR A 2 -2.68 14.07 28.21
N GLN A 3 -3.94 14.26 27.88
CA GLN A 3 -4.60 13.68 26.71
C GLN A 3 -5.13 14.82 25.83
N SER A 4 -5.02 14.67 24.51
CA SER A 4 -5.54 15.69 23.60
C SER A 4 -7.07 15.68 23.61
N GLU A 5 -7.69 16.86 23.46
CA GLU A 5 -9.15 17.00 23.39
C GLU A 5 -9.76 16.12 22.28
N PHE A 6 -8.99 15.91 21.20
CA PHE A 6 -9.40 15.05 20.10
C PHE A 6 -9.53 13.59 20.52
N THR A 7 -8.61 13.11 21.37
CA THR A 7 -8.67 11.73 21.87
C THR A 7 -9.85 11.57 22.83
N ASP A 8 -10.09 12.56 23.70
CA ASP A 8 -11.26 12.59 24.58
C ASP A 8 -12.57 12.58 23.80
N PHE A 9 -12.65 13.36 22.72
CA PHE A 9 -13.80 13.38 21.83
C PHE A 9 -14.06 12.01 21.19
N ILE A 10 -13.02 11.39 20.61
CA ILE A 10 -13.13 10.08 19.96
C ILE A 10 -13.61 9.03 20.96
N ASN A 11 -13.05 9.01 22.17
CA ASN A 11 -13.43 8.03 23.19
C ASN A 11 -14.90 8.19 23.59
N ARG A 12 -15.34 9.41 23.89
CA ARG A 12 -16.75 9.70 24.22
C ARG A 12 -17.70 9.34 23.09
N TYR A 13 -17.30 9.62 21.85
CA TYR A 13 -18.10 9.27 20.68
C TYR A 13 -18.26 7.76 20.52
N LEU A 14 -17.18 6.99 20.71
CA LEU A 14 -17.21 5.53 20.62
C LEU A 14 -18.01 4.89 21.76
N GLU A 15 -17.97 5.45 22.97
CA GLU A 15 -18.80 5.01 24.11
C GLU A 15 -20.30 5.21 23.82
N GLN A 16 -20.67 6.35 23.22
CA GLN A 16 -22.05 6.67 22.89
C GLN A 16 -22.59 5.90 21.67
N ASN A 17 -21.70 5.40 20.80
CA ASN A 17 -22.07 4.79 19.53
C ASN A 17 -21.46 3.38 19.37
N PRO A 18 -21.90 2.38 20.16
CA PRO A 18 -21.37 1.03 20.09
C PRO A 18 -21.58 0.37 18.71
N GLN A 19 -22.57 0.79 17.93
CA GLN A 19 -22.80 0.33 16.57
C GLN A 19 -21.62 0.59 15.62
N VAL A 20 -20.84 1.65 15.87
CA VAL A 20 -19.65 1.98 15.08
C VAL A 20 -18.61 0.87 15.14
N ALA A 21 -18.54 0.12 16.25
CA ALA A 21 -17.63 -1.03 16.34
C ALA A 21 -18.01 -2.15 15.34
N ALA A 22 -19.31 -2.45 15.21
CA ALA A 22 -19.81 -3.43 14.26
C ALA A 22 -19.60 -2.95 12.81
N GLU A 23 -19.93 -1.70 12.51
CA GLU A 23 -19.73 -1.11 11.18
C GLU A 23 -18.24 -1.06 10.78
N ARG A 24 -17.32 -0.86 11.73
CA ARG A 24 -15.88 -0.91 11.46
C ARG A 24 -15.44 -2.28 10.98
N LEU A 25 -15.96 -3.36 11.58
CA LEU A 25 -15.65 -4.73 11.16
C LEU A 25 -16.23 -5.02 9.78
N GLU A 26 -17.49 -4.65 9.56
CA GLU A 26 -18.17 -4.83 8.28
C GLU A 26 -17.42 -4.10 7.15
N ARG A 27 -17.08 -2.82 7.34
CA ARG A 27 -16.37 -2.02 6.34
C ARG A 27 -14.93 -2.46 6.14
N ARG A 28 -14.28 -3.02 7.17
CA ARG A 28 -12.94 -3.63 7.01
C ARG A 28 -13.00 -4.78 6.01
N ALA A 29 -14.00 -5.65 6.13
CA ALA A 29 -14.13 -6.83 5.28
C ALA A 29 -14.26 -6.48 3.78
N VAL A 30 -14.86 -5.33 3.45
CA VAL A 30 -15.09 -4.93 2.04
C VAL A 30 -13.79 -4.68 1.26
N TRP A 31 -12.80 -4.02 1.89
CA TRP A 31 -11.58 -3.60 1.19
C TRP A 31 -10.34 -4.35 1.65
N TRP A 32 -10.29 -4.78 2.91
CA TRP A 32 -9.09 -5.35 3.51
C TRP A 32 -9.08 -6.87 3.52
N ASP A 33 -10.23 -7.51 3.75
CA ASP A 33 -10.33 -8.98 3.78
C ASP A 33 -10.72 -9.53 2.40
N LYS A 34 -10.04 -9.07 1.34
CA LYS A 34 -10.25 -9.59 -0.02
C LYS A 34 -9.61 -10.97 -0.16
N PRO A 35 -10.37 -12.01 -0.56
CA PRO A 35 -9.79 -13.30 -0.86
C PRO A 35 -8.89 -13.17 -2.08
N VAL A 36 -7.67 -13.71 -1.96
CA VAL A 36 -6.72 -13.80 -3.07
C VAL A 36 -6.95 -15.14 -3.76
N ASP A 37 -7.25 -15.12 -5.06
CA ASP A 37 -7.37 -16.34 -5.86
C ASP A 37 -5.96 -16.87 -6.17
N ALA A 38 -5.63 -18.03 -5.60
CA ALA A 38 -4.32 -18.66 -5.78
C ALA A 38 -4.01 -19.00 -7.25
N THR A 39 -5.03 -19.34 -8.05
CA THR A 39 -4.85 -19.64 -9.47
C THR A 39 -4.55 -18.37 -10.27
N PHE A 40 -5.20 -17.27 -9.92
CA PHE A 40 -4.93 -15.95 -10.50
C PHE A 40 -3.52 -15.45 -10.15
N GLU A 41 -3.10 -15.57 -8.89
CA GLU A 41 -1.76 -15.18 -8.45
C GLU A 41 -0.65 -15.96 -9.18
N GLN A 42 -0.86 -17.27 -9.40
CA GLN A 42 0.05 -18.10 -10.17
C GLN A 42 0.16 -17.61 -11.61
N GLY A 43 -0.99 -17.40 -12.29
CA GLY A 43 -1.00 -16.86 -13.65
C GLY A 43 -0.39 -15.47 -13.76
N ALA A 44 -0.63 -14.59 -12.77
CA ALA A 44 -0.05 -13.25 -12.73
C ALA A 44 1.48 -13.29 -12.55
N THR A 45 1.99 -14.24 -11.75
CA THR A 45 3.42 -14.46 -11.54
C THR A 45 4.09 -15.00 -12.81
N GLU A 46 3.45 -15.96 -13.48
CA GLU A 46 3.95 -16.53 -14.74
C GLU A 46 3.93 -15.52 -15.90
N ALA A 47 2.90 -14.68 -15.96
CA ALA A 47 2.77 -13.63 -16.97
C ALA A 47 3.65 -12.39 -16.69
N LYS A 48 4.38 -12.36 -15.56
CA LYS A 48 5.16 -11.19 -15.15
C LYS A 48 6.34 -10.95 -16.08
N VAL A 49 6.28 -9.86 -16.84
CA VAL A 49 7.39 -9.38 -17.67
C VAL A 49 8.41 -8.63 -16.81
N LYS A 50 9.71 -8.85 -17.07
CA LYS A 50 10.80 -8.15 -16.39
C LYS A 50 10.69 -6.64 -16.60
N GLN A 51 10.42 -5.89 -15.54
CA GLN A 51 10.45 -4.44 -15.57
C GLN A 51 11.91 -3.96 -15.61
N ASN A 52 12.22 -3.04 -16.53
CA ASN A 52 13.52 -2.38 -16.57
C ASN A 52 13.65 -1.42 -15.38
N GLY A 53 14.80 -1.42 -14.70
CA GLY A 53 15.01 -0.81 -13.38
C GLY A 53 14.86 0.71 -13.27
N TYR A 54 14.49 1.39 -14.35
CA TYR A 54 14.33 2.84 -14.38
C TYR A 54 13.04 3.22 -15.11
N TYR A 55 11.90 3.18 -14.42
CA TYR A 55 10.65 3.71 -14.99
C TYR A 55 10.64 5.26 -15.03
N TYR A 56 11.49 5.91 -14.22
CA TYR A 56 11.58 7.38 -14.13
C TYR A 56 12.96 7.99 -14.50
N GLN A 57 13.99 7.20 -14.84
CA GLN A 57 15.30 7.75 -15.31
C GLN A 57 15.52 7.61 -16.82
N GLY A 58 14.45 7.66 -17.61
CA GLY A 58 14.45 7.45 -19.06
C GLY A 58 14.88 8.65 -19.93
N TYR A 59 15.58 9.66 -19.40
CA TYR A 59 16.25 10.67 -20.23
C TYR A 59 17.69 10.85 -19.76
N VAL A 60 18.54 9.86 -20.06
CA VAL A 60 19.98 10.08 -20.11
C VAL A 60 20.28 10.65 -21.50
N TYR A 61 20.60 11.94 -21.58
CA TYR A 61 21.09 12.59 -22.80
C TYR A 61 22.16 11.70 -23.46
N SER A 62 21.94 11.32 -24.72
CA SER A 62 22.77 10.40 -25.50
C SER A 62 24.10 11.03 -25.94
N GLY A 63 24.95 11.39 -24.98
CA GLY A 63 26.26 11.99 -25.25
C GLY A 63 27.33 11.80 -24.17
N ALA A 64 27.04 11.13 -23.06
CA ALA A 64 28.05 10.94 -22.01
C ALA A 64 28.99 9.76 -22.36
N PRO A 65 30.32 9.98 -22.47
CA PRO A 65 31.27 8.91 -22.77
C PRO A 65 31.35 7.93 -21.60
N LYS A 66 31.25 6.62 -21.91
CA LYS A 66 31.35 5.53 -20.94
C LYS A 66 32.75 5.53 -20.32
N LYS A 67 32.89 5.92 -19.05
CA LYS A 67 34.11 5.63 -18.28
C LYS A 67 34.13 4.13 -17.96
N LYS A 68 35.11 3.40 -18.53
CA LYS A 68 35.48 2.07 -18.05
C LYS A 68 36.12 2.25 -16.68
N VAL A 69 35.53 1.64 -15.66
CA VAL A 69 36.19 1.44 -14.37
C VAL A 69 36.56 -0.03 -14.37
N ASP A 70 37.85 -0.30 -14.58
CA ASP A 70 38.42 -1.64 -14.42
C ASP A 70 38.59 -1.89 -12.90
N LEU A 71 38.12 -3.06 -12.44
CA LEU A 71 38.22 -3.56 -11.07
C LEU A 71 39.65 -4.02 -10.76
#